data_AF-A0A817TXE3-F1
#
_entry.id   AF-A0A817TXE3-F1
#
_cell.length_a   1.000
_cell.length_b   1.000
_cell.length_c   1.000
_cell.angle_alpha   90.00
_cell.angle_beta   90.00
_cell.angle_gamma   90.00
#
_symmetry.space_group_name_H-M   'P 1'
#
loop_
_entity.id
_entity.type
_entity.pdbx_description
1 polymer ?
#
loop_
_entity_poly.entity_id
_entity_poly.type
_entity_poly.pdbx_seq_one_letter_code
_entity_poly.pdbx_strand_id
1 'polypeptide(L)'
;MAVKNQTFAECTYLVGMTGDINDGILGLAFPSLTSDGEKPFFYNMWSQGLIPQAIFSFYLNPDTNATSGGELIFGGADPSKYTGSITYISVSIEGYWEFPMAK
;
A
#
# COMPACT_ATOMS: atom_id res chain seq x y z
N MET A 1 9.02 -15.21 0.29
CA MET A 1 9.00 -14.16 1.34
C MET A 1 7.70 -14.30 2.11
N ALA A 2 7.69 -14.14 3.44
CA ALA A 2 6.48 -14.26 4.25
C ALA A 2 6.56 -13.33 5.47
N VAL A 3 5.50 -12.56 5.71
CA VAL A 3 5.34 -11.73 6.91
C VAL A 3 4.74 -12.59 8.01
N LYS A 4 5.45 -12.75 9.12
CA LYS A 4 5.00 -13.58 10.24
C LYS A 4 4.19 -12.75 11.24
N ASN A 5 3.27 -13.40 11.94
CA ASN A 5 2.47 -12.81 13.03
C ASN A 5 1.73 -11.53 12.60
N GLN A 6 1.19 -11.50 11.39
CA GLN A 6 0.33 -10.41 10.94
C GLN A 6 -1.07 -10.60 11.51
N THR A 7 -1.52 -9.67 12.36
CA THR A 7 -2.93 -9.57 12.73
C THR A 7 -3.73 -9.04 11.54
N PHE A 8 -4.85 -9.68 11.22
CA PHE A 8 -5.81 -9.19 10.24
C PHE A 8 -7.23 -9.47 10.72
N ALA A 9 -8.19 -8.70 10.22
CA ALA A 9 -9.59 -8.89 10.57
C ALA A 9 -10.24 -9.93 9.64
N GLU A 10 -10.98 -10.86 10.22
CA GLU A 10 -11.91 -11.71 9.50
C GLU A 10 -13.25 -10.99 9.35
N CYS A 11 -13.69 -10.78 8.11
CA CYS A 11 -15.00 -10.18 7.85
C CYS A 11 -16.09 -11.26 7.93
N THR A 12 -16.94 -11.19 8.95
CA THR A 12 -18.04 -12.15 9.17
C THR A 12 -19.37 -11.68 8.57
N TYR A 13 -19.49 -10.40 8.27
CA TYR A 13 -20.66 -9.78 7.67
C TYR A 13 -20.27 -8.55 6.86
N LEU A 14 -20.82 -8.44 5.65
CA LEU A 14 -20.51 -7.37 4.70
C LEU A 14 -21.78 -6.85 4.04
N VAL A 15 -21.89 -5.54 3.89
CA VAL A 15 -23.01 -4.87 3.21
C VAL A 15 -22.43 -3.94 2.15
N GLY A 16 -22.95 -4.03 0.92
CA GLY A 16 -22.64 -3.05 -0.13
C GLY A 16 -21.42 -3.31 -1.01
N MET A 17 -20.69 -4.42 -0.82
CA MET A 17 -19.61 -4.87 -1.72
C MET A 17 -20.10 -5.94 -2.72
N THR A 18 -21.30 -5.76 -3.26
CA THR A 18 -21.85 -6.67 -4.27
C THR A 18 -21.28 -6.35 -5.65
N GLY A 19 -20.49 -7.26 -6.22
CA GLY A 19 -19.96 -7.16 -7.59
C GLY A 19 -18.47 -6.80 -7.69
N ASP A 20 -17.76 -6.69 -6.57
CA ASP A 20 -16.31 -6.52 -6.57
C ASP A 20 -15.59 -7.83 -6.95
N ILE A 21 -14.49 -7.72 -7.69
CA ILE A 21 -13.64 -8.86 -8.09
C ILE A 21 -12.62 -9.28 -7.02
N ASN A 22 -12.54 -8.53 -5.91
CA ASN A 22 -11.52 -8.71 -4.88
C ASN A 22 -12.15 -9.23 -3.58
N ASP A 23 -11.45 -10.15 -2.90
CA ASP A 23 -11.91 -10.78 -1.67
C ASP A 23 -11.65 -9.96 -0.40
N GLY A 24 -10.89 -8.86 -0.50
CA GLY A 24 -10.52 -8.05 0.67
C GLY A 24 -9.63 -6.86 0.36
N ILE A 25 -9.14 -6.21 1.42
CA ILE A 25 -8.35 -4.99 1.37
C ILE A 25 -7.07 -5.16 2.19
N LEU A 26 -5.94 -4.75 1.62
CA LEU A 26 -4.67 -4.61 2.32
C LEU A 26 -4.37 -3.13 2.59
N GLY A 27 -4.53 -2.69 3.84
CA GLY A 27 -4.24 -1.31 4.23
C GLY A 27 -2.72 -1.02 4.25
N LEU A 28 -2.31 0.08 3.63
CA LEU A 28 -0.92 0.55 3.57
C LEU A 28 -0.72 1.94 4.21
N ALA A 29 -1.71 2.44 4.94
CA ALA A 29 -1.66 3.71 5.66
C ALA A 29 -0.90 3.60 7.00
N PHE A 30 -0.84 4.69 7.77
CA PHE A 30 -0.12 4.75 9.04
C PHE A 30 -0.84 4.01 10.18
N PRO A 31 -0.11 3.57 11.23
CA PRO A 31 -0.69 2.85 12.37
C PRO A 31 -1.74 3.65 13.14
N SER A 32 -1.71 4.98 13.07
CA SER A 32 -2.71 5.87 13.70
C SER A 32 -4.14 5.66 13.19
N LEU A 33 -4.31 5.04 12.02
CA LEU A 33 -5.61 4.70 11.45
C LEU A 33 -6.05 3.24 11.69
N THR A 34 -5.30 2.45 12.46
CA THR A 34 -5.68 1.06 12.72
C THR A 34 -6.73 1.00 13.82
N SER A 35 -7.77 0.16 13.63
CA SER A 35 -8.93 0.13 14.53
C SER A 35 -8.58 -0.23 15.98
N ASP A 36 -7.64 -1.17 16.15
CA ASP A 36 -7.28 -1.75 17.46
C ASP A 36 -5.80 -1.52 17.83
N GLY A 37 -5.14 -0.56 17.16
CA GLY A 37 -3.70 -0.29 17.38
C GLY A 37 -2.77 -1.36 16.82
N GLU A 38 -3.30 -2.31 16.05
CA GLU A 38 -2.55 -3.39 15.41
C GLU A 38 -1.49 -2.85 14.45
N LYS A 39 -0.38 -3.60 14.32
CA LYS A 39 0.72 -3.19 13.44
C LYS A 39 0.35 -3.43 11.96
N PRO A 40 0.40 -2.40 11.09
CA PRO A 40 0.11 -2.59 9.67
C PRO A 40 1.08 -3.55 8.99
N PHE A 41 0.62 -4.20 7.91
CA PHE A 41 1.39 -5.18 7.14
C PHE A 41 2.77 -4.68 6.72
N PHE A 42 2.83 -3.48 6.13
CA PHE A 42 4.08 -2.90 5.67
C PHE A 42 5.09 -2.64 6.81
N TYR A 43 4.59 -2.26 7.99
CA TYR A 43 5.40 -2.05 9.18
C TYR A 43 5.97 -3.37 9.71
N ASN A 44 5.17 -4.45 9.66
CA ASN A 44 5.67 -5.79 9.97
C ASN A 44 6.75 -6.22 8.96
N MET A 45 6.54 -6.04 7.65
CA MET A 45 7.56 -6.33 6.62
C MET A 45 8.89 -5.64 6.91
N TRP A 46 8.83 -4.33 7.16
CA TRP A 46 10.02 -3.53 7.45
C TRP A 46 10.72 -4.01 8.73
N SER A 47 9.98 -4.17 9.82
CA SER A 47 10.57 -4.60 11.11
C SER A 47 11.15 -6.01 11.09
N GLN A 48 10.68 -6.88 10.19
CA GLN A 48 11.21 -8.23 9.99
C GLN A 48 12.40 -8.27 9.01
N GLY A 49 12.83 -7.12 8.48
CA GLY A 49 13.95 -7.02 7.54
C GLY A 49 13.68 -7.68 6.18
N LEU A 50 12.39 -7.79 5.80
CA LEU A 50 12.00 -8.49 4.57
C LEU A 50 12.18 -7.63 3.31
N ILE A 51 12.30 -6.32 3.47
CA ILE A 51 12.45 -5.37 2.38
C ILE A 51 13.70 -4.51 2.61
N PRO A 52 14.45 -4.17 1.55
CA PRO A 52 15.71 -3.44 1.68
C PRO A 52 15.53 -1.95 1.98
N GLN A 53 14.35 -1.38 1.71
CA GLN A 53 14.03 0.02 1.95
C GLN A 53 12.61 0.16 2.50
N ALA A 54 12.37 1.15 3.36
CA ALA A 54 11.06 1.45 3.92
C ALA A 54 10.18 2.26 2.95
N ILE A 55 10.08 1.82 1.70
CA ILE A 55 9.22 2.41 0.66
C ILE A 55 8.36 1.34 -0.02
N PHE A 56 7.27 1.74 -0.64
CA PHE A 56 6.54 0.94 -1.62
C PHE A 56 6.15 1.84 -2.80
N SER A 57 5.94 1.24 -3.97
CA SER A 57 5.60 1.97 -5.19
C SER A 57 4.50 1.27 -5.98
N PHE A 58 3.68 2.06 -6.64
CA PHE A 58 2.65 1.59 -7.56
C PHE A 58 2.95 2.03 -8.98
N TYR A 59 2.79 1.10 -9.92
CA TYR A 59 2.51 1.40 -11.32
C TYR A 59 1.11 0.87 -11.64
N LEU A 60 0.24 1.73 -12.15
CA LEU A 60 -1.10 1.34 -12.59
C LEU A 60 -1.18 1.55 -14.10
N ASN A 61 -1.51 0.50 -14.83
CA ASN A 61 -1.61 0.57 -16.28
C ASN A 61 -2.92 1.27 -16.67
N PRO A 62 -2.86 2.40 -17.40
CA PRO A 62 -4.07 3.09 -17.83
C PRO A 62 -4.82 2.35 -18.94
N ASP A 63 -4.19 1.42 -19.66
CA ASP A 63 -4.86 0.61 -20.68
C ASP A 63 -5.66 -0.51 -20.02
N THR A 64 -6.99 -0.37 -20.06
CA THR A 64 -7.95 -1.32 -19.49
C THR A 64 -7.97 -2.67 -20.22
N ASN A 65 -7.38 -2.78 -21.41
CA ASN A 65 -7.29 -4.03 -22.18
C ASN A 65 -5.94 -4.73 -22.01
N ALA A 66 -5.00 -4.13 -21.28
CA ALA A 66 -3.69 -4.71 -21.08
C ALA A 66 -3.77 -5.99 -20.24
N THR A 67 -2.93 -6.97 -20.59
CA THR A 67 -2.85 -8.24 -19.84
C THR A 67 -2.34 -8.04 -18.40
N SER A 68 -1.54 -7.00 -18.16
CA SER A 68 -1.10 -6.60 -16.82
C SER A 68 -1.66 -5.23 -16.47
N GLY A 69 -2.51 -5.20 -15.43
CA GLY A 69 -3.18 -3.99 -14.95
C GLY A 69 -2.30 -3.10 -14.06
N GLY A 70 -1.18 -3.60 -13.54
CA GLY A 70 -0.31 -2.82 -12.67
C GLY A 70 0.73 -3.65 -11.93
N GLU A 71 1.49 -2.98 -11.08
CA GLU A 71 2.55 -3.55 -10.26
C GLU A 71 2.61 -2.80 -8.92
N LEU A 72 2.77 -3.56 -7.84
CA LEU A 72 3.11 -3.06 -6.51
C LEU A 72 4.45 -3.67 -6.10
N ILE A 73 5.41 -2.81 -5.76
CA ILE A 73 6.71 -3.22 -5.23
C ILE A 73 6.81 -2.78 -3.77
N PHE A 74 7.19 -3.70 -2.90
CA PHE A 74 7.63 -3.39 -1.54
C PHE A 74 9.16 -3.33 -1.51
N GLY A 75 9.72 -2.24 -1.00
CA GLY A 75 11.15 -2.05 -0.82
C GLY A 75 11.92 -1.46 -2.01
N GLY A 76 11.23 -0.92 -3.00
CA GLY A 76 11.85 -0.36 -4.19
C GLY A 76 10.83 0.27 -5.12
N ALA A 77 11.30 0.68 -6.30
CA ALA A 77 10.50 1.11 -7.44
C ALA A 77 11.16 0.64 -8.73
N ASP A 78 10.39 0.24 -9.74
CA ASP A 78 10.90 -0.19 -11.04
C ASP A 78 11.19 1.05 -11.92
N PRO A 79 12.47 1.35 -12.25
CA PRO A 79 12.84 2.46 -13.12
C PRO A 79 12.28 2.35 -14.55
N SER A 80 11.84 1.17 -14.99
CA SER A 80 11.21 0.99 -16.30
C SER A 80 9.78 1.55 -16.37
N LYS A 81 9.17 1.86 -15.22
CA LYS A 81 7.76 2.28 -15.10
C LYS A 81 7.55 3.78 -14.98
N TYR A 82 8.61 4.58 -14.92
CA TYR A 82 8.52 6.04 -14.86
C TYR A 82 9.64 6.70 -15.67
N THR A 83 9.46 7.98 -15.97
CA THR A 83 10.47 8.80 -16.63
C THR A 83 10.87 9.96 -15.72
N GLY A 84 12.09 10.46 -15.90
CA GLY A 84 12.62 11.53 -15.06
C GLY A 84 12.89 11.09 -13.62
N SER A 85 12.88 12.05 -12.71
CA SER A 85 13.16 11.83 -11.28
C SER A 85 11.88 11.89 -10.45
N ILE A 86 11.81 11.06 -9.41
CA ILE A 86 10.71 11.11 -8.44
C ILE A 86 10.81 12.39 -7.62
N THR A 87 9.73 13.15 -7.57
CA THR A 87 9.61 14.32 -6.69
C THR A 87 8.99 13.88 -5.37
N TYR A 88 9.71 14.12 -4.27
CA TYR A 88 9.27 13.75 -2.93
C TYR A 88 8.69 14.97 -2.20
N ILE A 89 7.59 14.76 -1.50
CA ILE A 89 6.94 15.74 -0.63
C ILE A 89 6.75 15.09 0.73
N SER A 90 7.03 15.83 1.80
CA SER A 90 6.84 15.35 3.16
C SER A 90 5.35 15.16 3.47
N VAL A 91 5.04 14.07 4.17
CA VAL A 91 3.70 13.83 4.73
C VAL A 91 3.39 14.90 5.76
N SER A 92 2.16 15.44 5.74
CA SER A 92 1.73 16.50 6.67
C SER A 92 1.39 15.95 8.06
N ILE A 93 0.56 14.91 8.11
CA ILE A 93 0.11 14.25 9.33
C ILE A 93 0.19 12.75 9.10
N GLU A 94 0.83 12.04 10.03
CA GLU A 94 0.91 10.58 9.98
C GLU A 94 -0.46 9.97 10.30
N GLY A 95 -1.24 9.76 9.24
CA GLY A 95 -2.54 9.10 9.22
C GLY A 95 -2.80 8.55 7.84
N TYR A 96 -3.25 9.41 6.95
CA TYR A 96 -3.29 9.13 5.52
C TYR A 96 -1.93 9.41 4.87
N TRP A 97 -1.76 8.96 3.62
CA TRP A 97 -0.71 9.48 2.74
C TRP A 97 -1.12 10.85 2.23
N GLU A 98 -1.14 11.83 3.13
CA GLU A 98 -1.55 13.21 2.86
C GLU A 98 -0.36 14.16 2.84
N PHE A 99 -0.44 15.16 1.96
CA PHE A 99 0.57 16.19 1.79
C PHE A 99 -0.08 17.50 1.30
N PRO A 100 0.52 18.67 1.60
CA PRO A 100 -0.02 19.95 1.14
C PRO A 100 0.10 20.08 -0.38
N MET A 101 -1.00 20.47 -1.04
CA MET A 101 -0.98 20.85 -2.44
C MET A 101 -0.81 22.37 -2.57
N ALA A 102 0.05 22.80 -3.49
CA ALA A 102 0.10 24.19 -3.90
C ALA A 102 -1.24 24.56 -4.57
N LYS A 103 -1.73 25.76 -4.28
CA LYS A 103 -2.93 26.32 -4.89
C LYS A 103 -2.65 26.88 -6.27
#